data_AF-A0A7C4Y8I9-F1
#
_entry.id   AF-A0A7C4Y8I9-F1
#
_cell.length_a   1.000
_cell.length_b   1.000
_cell.length_c   1.000
_cell.angle_alpha   90.00
_cell.angle_beta   90.00
_cell.angle_gamma   90.00
#
_symmetry.space_group_name_H-M   'P 1'
#
loop_
_entity.id
_entity.type
_entity.pdbx_description
1 polymer ?
#
loop_
_entity_poly.entity_id
_entity_poly.type
_entity_poly.pdbx_seq_one_letter_code
_entity_poly.pdbx_strand_id
1 'polypeptide(L)' 'MSVILILLIASISVAGLFLAAFLWGVRSGQFEDDYSPASRILFDDKPTGKTKKQSQ' A
#
# COMPACT_ATOMS: atom_id res chain seq x y z
N MET A 1 -7.95 -34.07 25.25
CA MET A 1 -9.14 -33.76 24.42
C MET A 1 -9.51 -32.28 24.44
N SER A 2 -9.42 -31.55 25.56
CA SER A 2 -9.75 -30.10 25.62
C SER A 2 -8.77 -29.18 24.85
N VAL A 3 -7.48 -29.56 24.77
CA VAL A 3 -6.45 -28.76 24.07
C VAL A 3 -6.76 -28.54 22.60
N ILE A 4 -7.36 -29.53 21.92
CA ILE A 4 -7.75 -29.42 20.50
C ILE A 4 -8.76 -28.29 20.29
N LEU A 5 -9.70 -28.12 21.22
CA LEU A 5 -10.70 -27.05 21.19
C LEU A 5 -10.07 -25.67 21.36
N ILE A 6 -9.08 -25.55 22.26
CA ILE A 6 -8.33 -24.30 22.48
C ILE A 6 -7.52 -23.94 21.22
N LEU A 7 -6.83 -24.92 20.63
CA LEU A 7 -6.05 -24.72 19.41
C LEU A 7 -6.92 -24.36 18.20
N LEU A 8 -8.12 -24.95 18.10
CA LEU A 8 -9.08 -24.62 17.06
C LEU A 8 -9.52 -23.16 17.15
N ILE A 9 -9.89 -22.69 18.33
CA ILE A 9 -10.29 -21.29 18.55
C ILE A 9 -9.11 -20.36 18.26
N ALA A 10 -7.93 -20.67 18.78
CA ALA A 10 -6.72 -19.89 18.52
C ALA A 10 -6.41 -19.78 17.01
N SER A 11 -6.51 -20.88 16.28
CA SER A 11 -6.31 -20.90 14.82
C SER A 11 -7.32 -20.02 14.08
N ILE A 12 -8.61 -20.11 14.44
CA ILE A 12 -9.66 -19.30 13.82
C ILE A 12 -9.47 -17.82 14.15
N SER A 13 -9.11 -17.49 15.40
CA SER A 13 -8.82 -16.11 15.81
C SER A 13 -7.65 -15.53 15.02
N VAL A 14 -6.55 -16.27 14.87
CA VAL A 14 -5.39 -15.82 14.09
C VAL A 14 -5.78 -15.61 12.62
N ALA A 15 -6.48 -16.57 12.01
CA ALA A 15 -6.95 -16.45 10.63
C ALA A 15 -7.88 -15.23 10.44
N GLY A 16 -8.81 -15.01 11.36
CA GLY A 16 -9.73 -13.87 11.36
C GLY A 16 -9.02 -12.53 11.51
N LEU A 17 -8.02 -12.45 12.39
CA LEU A 17 -7.20 -11.24 12.57
C LEU A 17 -6.42 -10.90 11.30
N PHE A 18 -5.76 -11.89 10.68
CA PHE A 18 -5.06 -11.69 9.42
C PHE A 18 -5.99 -11.26 8.29
N LEU A 19 -7.17 -11.88 8.19
CA LEU A 19 -8.17 -11.50 7.19
C LEU A 19 -8.68 -10.07 7.41
N ALA A 20 -8.97 -9.68 8.65
CA ALA A 20 -9.42 -8.33 8.98
C ALA A 20 -8.34 -7.28 8.66
N ALA A 21 -7.08 -7.55 9.03
CA ALA A 21 -5.96 -6.68 8.69
C ALA A 21 -5.75 -6.57 7.17
N PHE A 22 -5.89 -7.67 6.44
CA PHE A 22 -5.81 -7.69 4.97
C PHE A 22 -6.90 -6.82 4.34
N LEU A 23 -8.16 -7.01 4.74
CA LEU A 23 -9.29 -6.24 4.21
C LEU A 23 -9.17 -4.75 4.56
N TRP A 24 -8.67 -4.42 5.75
CA TRP A 24 -8.34 -3.03 6.12
C TRP A 24 -7.26 -2.46 5.20
N GLY A 25 -6.17 -3.21 4.96
CA GLY A 25 -5.07 -2.81 4.09
C GLY A 25 -5.53 -2.50 2.67
N VAL A 26 -6.32 -3.40 2.08
CA VAL A 26 -6.94 -3.20 0.75
C VAL A 26 -7.82 -1.95 0.74
N ARG A 27 -8.67 -1.76 1.77
CA ARG A 27 -9.55 -0.59 1.84
C ARG A 27 -8.80 0.72 2.10
N SER A 28 -7.65 0.67 2.76
CA SER A 28 -6.81 1.84 3.04
C SER A 28 -6.02 2.35 1.83
N GLY A 29 -6.13 1.69 0.68
CA GLY A 29 -5.42 2.10 -0.54
C GLY A 29 -3.91 1.89 -0.43
N GLN A 30 -3.44 0.94 0.39
CA GLN A 30 -2.00 0.65 0.53
C GLN A 30 -1.37 0.18 -0.80
N PHE A 31 -2.19 -0.25 -1.75
CA PHE A 31 -1.78 -0.71 -3.08
C PHE A 31 -1.88 0.39 -4.16
N GLU A 32 -2.23 1.62 -3.81
CA GLU A 32 -2.41 2.71 -4.80
C GLU A 32 -1.07 3.36 -5.21
N ASP A 33 0.05 2.96 -4.60
CA ASP A 33 1.40 3.44 -4.97
C ASP A 33 1.95 2.69 -6.20
N ASP A 34 1.14 2.64 -7.26
CA ASP A 34 1.42 1.94 -8.53
C ASP A 34 2.42 2.72 -9.41
N TYR A 35 2.71 3.98 -9.08
CA TYR A 35 3.67 4.82 -9.79
C TYR A 35 5.05 4.74 -9.14
N SER A 36 5.84 3.77 -9.59
CA SER A 36 7.25 3.66 -9.22
C SER A 36 8.00 4.98 -9.47
N PRO A 37 8.86 5.42 -8.54
CA PRO A 37 9.66 6.64 -8.70
C PRO A 37 10.51 6.65 -9.99
N ALA A 38 10.82 5.47 -10.54
CA ALA A 38 11.56 5.34 -11.80
C ALA A 38 10.79 5.86 -13.02
N SER A 39 9.46 5.70 -13.08
CA SER A 39 8.65 6.21 -14.19
C SER A 39 8.53 7.73 -14.12
N ARG A 40 8.40 8.27 -12.90
CA ARG A 40 8.39 9.72 -12.66
C ARG A 40 9.70 10.35 -13.12
N ILE A 41 10.85 9.82 -12.74
CA ILE A 41 12.14 10.38 -13.15
C ILE A 41 12.33 10.29 -14.69
N LEU A 42 11.93 9.20 -15.33
CA LEU A 42 12.14 9.01 -16.77
C LEU A 42 11.23 9.90 -17.66
N PHE A 43 10.03 10.24 -17.20
CA PHE A 43 9.03 10.99 -17.99
C PHE A 43 8.81 12.44 -17.54
N ASP A 44 9.12 12.79 -16.29
CA ASP A 44 9.00 14.14 -15.71
C ASP A 44 10.25 15.00 -15.99
N ASP A 45 11.39 14.38 -16.37
CA ASP A 45 12.64 15.05 -16.77
C ASP A 45 12.61 15.62 -18.20
N LYS A 46 11.44 15.77 -18.84
CA LYS A 46 11.36 16.53 -20.10
C LYS A 46 11.51 18.02 -19.79
N PRO A 47 12.59 18.70 -20.23
CA PRO A 47 12.69 20.15 -20.07
C PRO A 47 11.60 20.79 -20.93
N THR A 48 10.52 21.26 -20.30
CA THR A 48 9.60 22.20 -20.93
C THR A 48 10.35 23.50 -21.13
N GLY A 49 10.95 23.65 -22.31
CA GLY A 49 11.58 24.88 -22.71
C GLY A 49 10.56 26.03 -22.67
N LYS A 50 10.98 27.13 -22.02
CA LYS A 50 10.39 28.49 -21.92
C LYS A 50 9.45 28.66 -20.73
N THR A 51 9.83 29.43 -19.71
CA THR A 51 9.93 30.90 -19.83
C THR A 51 10.84 31.50 -18.77
N LYS A 52 11.87 32.25 -19.23
CA LYS A 52 12.53 33.29 -18.43
C LYS A 52 11.54 34.43 -18.15
N LYS A 53 11.28 34.71 -16.87
CA LYS A 53 10.90 36.00 -16.26
C LYS A 53 11.18 35.76 -14.77
N GLN A 54 12.25 36.19 -14.12
CA GLN A 54 12.91 37.51 -14.07
C GLN A 54 11.92 38.67 -14.07
N SER A 55 11.89 39.37 -12.92
CA SER A 55 10.94 40.39 -12.42
C SER A 55 9.93 39.76 -11.44
N GLN A 56 9.97 40.02 -10.13
CA GLN A 56 10.57 41.12 -9.34
C GLN A 56 11.30 40.58 -8.11
#